data_AF-A0A1V5NMX0-F1
#
_entry.id   AF-A0A1V5NMX0-F1
#
_cell.length_a   1.000
_cell.length_b   1.000
_cell.length_c   1.000
_cell.angle_alpha   90.00
_cell.angle_beta   90.00
_cell.angle_gamma   90.00
#
_symmetry.space_group_name_H-M   'P 1'
#
loop_
_entity.id
_entity.type
_entity.pdbx_description
1 polymer ?
#
loop_
_entity_poly.entity_id
_entity_poly.type
_entity_poly.pdbx_seq_one_letter_code
_entity_poly.pdbx_strand_id
1 'polypeptide(L)'
;MTNSTFSNFESETTATFTEDLIVNGYGLIAIALETIIDDAENADIISCEEALLSSEIIAAATGNPAHDFPGDLLEWMHTHIPQGSAEHANLLEMREKAADAIDNIVTNSELRELWEDTNSFSEWFDAQVALQKRILE
;
A
#
# COMPACT_ATOMS: atom_id res chain seq x y z
N MET A 1 20.76 -0.86 5.43
CA MET A 1 19.38 -0.71 4.96
C MET A 1 19.47 0.21 3.78
N THR A 2 19.34 -0.33 2.58
CA THR A 2 19.22 0.45 1.35
C THR A 2 17.86 1.15 1.43
N ASN A 3 17.84 2.48 1.51
CA ASN A 3 16.61 3.21 1.26
C ASN A 3 16.35 3.03 -0.24
N SER A 4 15.32 2.26 -0.58
CA SER A 4 14.83 2.23 -1.96
C SER A 4 14.40 3.64 -2.34
N THR A 5 14.75 4.09 -3.55
CA THR A 5 14.30 5.38 -4.10
C THR A 5 12.95 5.25 -4.80
N PHE A 6 12.42 4.03 -4.93
CA PHE A 6 11.09 3.75 -5.47
C PHE A 6 9.99 4.19 -4.50
N SER A 7 8.93 4.78 -5.05
CA SER A 7 7.79 5.30 -4.32
C SER A 7 6.47 4.69 -4.81
N ASN A 8 5.65 4.23 -3.87
CA ASN A 8 4.29 3.73 -4.15
C ASN A 8 3.26 4.88 -4.29
N PHE A 9 3.70 6.14 -4.37
CA PHE A 9 2.82 7.33 -4.45
C PHE A 9 2.89 8.08 -5.80
N GLU A 10 3.74 7.63 -6.72
CA GLU A 10 4.05 8.39 -7.95
C GLU A 10 3.15 8.05 -9.15
N SER A 11 2.39 6.96 -9.11
CA SER A 11 1.55 6.55 -10.24
C SER A 11 0.26 7.36 -10.33
N GLU A 12 -0.26 7.54 -11.55
CA GLU A 12 -1.57 8.21 -11.77
C GLU A 12 -2.71 7.46 -11.07
N THR A 13 -2.63 6.13 -10.97
CA THR A 13 -3.56 5.31 -10.21
C THR A 13 -3.55 5.70 -8.75
N THR A 14 -2.36 5.80 -8.14
CA THR A 14 -2.23 6.10 -6.71
C THR A 14 -2.67 7.52 -6.38
N ALA A 15 -2.46 8.48 -7.29
CA ALA A 15 -3.01 9.83 -7.16
C ALA A 15 -4.54 9.83 -7.19
N THR A 16 -5.15 9.14 -8.16
CA THR A 16 -6.61 9.02 -8.28
C THR A 16 -7.21 8.32 -7.06
N PHE A 17 -6.61 7.20 -6.64
CA PHE A 17 -7.07 6.45 -5.48
C PHE A 17 -6.92 7.23 -4.17
N THR A 18 -5.89 8.06 -4.04
CA THR A 18 -5.75 8.99 -2.90
C THR A 18 -6.93 9.98 -2.84
N GLU A 19 -7.31 10.58 -3.98
CA GLU A 19 -8.48 11.47 -4.05
C GLU A 19 -9.77 10.73 -3.66
N ASP A 20 -9.97 9.53 -4.18
CA ASP A 20 -11.13 8.70 -3.86
C ASP A 20 -11.17 8.31 -2.38
N LEU A 21 -10.03 7.99 -1.77
CA LEU A 21 -9.91 7.65 -0.35
C LEU A 21 -10.21 8.86 0.54
N ILE A 22 -9.75 10.05 0.15
CA ILE A 22 -10.07 11.29 0.88
C ILE A 22 -11.57 11.56 0.87
N VAL A 23 -12.26 11.28 -0.24
CA VAL A 23 -13.70 11.51 -0.40
C VAL A 23 -14.56 10.41 0.24
N ASN A 24 -14.20 9.15 0.03
CA ASN A 24 -15.05 8.00 0.38
C ASN A 24 -14.67 7.34 1.71
N GLY A 25 -13.48 7.63 2.23
CA GLY A 25 -13.03 7.16 3.54
C GLY A 25 -12.19 5.88 3.51
N TYR A 26 -11.73 5.48 4.70
CA TYR A 26 -10.80 4.36 4.89
C TYR A 26 -11.34 2.98 4.47
N GLY A 27 -12.64 2.85 4.22
CA GLY A 27 -13.24 1.58 3.75
C GLY A 27 -12.66 1.11 2.41
N LEU A 28 -12.16 2.03 1.58
CA LEU A 28 -11.48 1.68 0.32
C LEU A 28 -10.18 0.89 0.53
N ILE A 29 -9.51 1.06 1.69
CA ILE A 29 -8.28 0.32 2.02
C ILE A 29 -8.57 -1.18 2.10
N ALA A 30 -9.65 -1.56 2.79
CA ALA A 30 -10.02 -2.96 2.91
C ALA A 30 -10.38 -3.57 1.55
N ILE A 31 -11.10 -2.81 0.72
CA ILE A 31 -11.52 -3.24 -0.62
C ILE A 31 -10.30 -3.51 -1.50
N ALA A 32 -9.34 -2.58 -1.55
CA ALA A 32 -8.13 -2.73 -2.38
C ALA A 32 -7.32 -3.97 -1.99
N LEU A 33 -7.16 -4.22 -0.68
CA LEU A 33 -6.47 -5.43 -0.20
C LEU A 33 -7.25 -6.72 -0.53
N GLU A 34 -8.58 -6.70 -0.35
CA GLU A 34 -9.44 -7.87 -0.63
C GLU A 34 -9.45 -8.23 -2.12
N THR A 35 -9.45 -7.24 -3.02
CA THR A 35 -9.35 -7.47 -4.47
C THR A 35 -8.13 -8.32 -4.82
N ILE A 36 -6.96 -8.05 -4.21
CA ILE A 36 -5.72 -8.80 -4.46
C ILE A 36 -5.74 -10.20 -3.83
N ILE A 37 -6.41 -10.36 -2.70
CA ILE A 37 -6.43 -11.64 -1.98
C ILE A 37 -7.45 -12.60 -2.59
N ASP A 38 -8.61 -12.08 -2.98
CA ASP A 38 -9.69 -12.89 -3.54
C ASP A 38 -9.43 -13.32 -4.99
N ASP A 39 -8.64 -12.54 -5.75
CA ASP A 39 -8.30 -12.82 -7.15
C ASP A 39 -6.78 -12.74 -7.42
N ALA A 40 -5.99 -13.42 -6.59
CA ALA A 40 -4.52 -13.42 -6.67
C ALA A 40 -3.95 -13.92 -8.02
N GLU A 41 -4.73 -14.67 -8.80
CA GLU A 41 -4.30 -15.16 -10.13
C GLU A 41 -4.46 -14.11 -11.23
N ASN A 42 -5.28 -13.07 -11.02
CA ASN A 42 -5.59 -12.02 -12.01
C ASN A 42 -5.36 -10.61 -11.45
N ALA A 43 -4.39 -10.45 -10.55
CA ALA A 43 -4.04 -9.15 -9.97
C ALA A 43 -3.49 -8.19 -11.05
N ASP A 44 -4.34 -7.28 -11.51
CA ASP A 44 -4.01 -6.28 -12.53
C ASP A 44 -3.17 -5.11 -11.97
N ILE A 45 -2.59 -4.31 -12.87
CA ILE A 45 -1.73 -3.18 -12.51
C ILE A 45 -2.43 -2.20 -11.55
N ILE A 46 -3.68 -1.85 -11.83
CA ILE A 46 -4.43 -0.82 -11.08
C ILE A 46 -4.68 -1.30 -9.65
N SER A 47 -5.25 -2.50 -9.51
CA SER A 47 -5.57 -3.11 -8.24
C SER A 47 -4.32 -3.31 -7.39
N CYS A 48 -3.20 -3.66 -8.01
CA CYS A 48 -1.92 -3.80 -7.30
C CYS A 48 -1.43 -2.46 -6.75
N GLU A 49 -1.46 -1.40 -7.56
CA GLU A 49 -1.05 -0.06 -7.13
C GLU A 49 -1.93 0.49 -6.00
N GLU A 50 -3.26 0.29 -6.07
CA GLU A 50 -4.19 0.66 -4.99
C GLU A 50 -3.93 -0.12 -3.70
N ALA A 51 -3.63 -1.42 -3.80
CA ALA A 51 -3.31 -2.26 -2.66
C ALA A 51 -1.95 -1.91 -2.04
N LEU A 52 -0.95 -1.54 -2.84
CA LEU A 52 0.35 -1.05 -2.34
C LEU A 52 0.19 0.29 -1.62
N LEU A 53 -0.60 1.24 -2.16
CA LEU A 53 -0.92 2.48 -1.46
C LEU A 53 -1.66 2.21 -0.14
N SER A 54 -2.65 1.32 -0.16
CA SER A 54 -3.39 0.90 1.03
C SER A 54 -2.46 0.31 2.10
N SER A 55 -1.46 -0.45 1.67
CA SER A 55 -0.44 -1.02 2.52
C SER A 55 0.49 0.04 3.12
N GLU A 56 0.85 1.10 2.37
CA GLU A 56 1.58 2.25 2.91
C GLU A 56 0.80 2.97 4.01
N ILE A 57 -0.51 3.13 3.86
CA ILE A 57 -1.37 3.74 4.88
C ILE A 57 -1.39 2.88 6.16
N ILE A 58 -1.43 1.56 6.01
CA ILE A 58 -1.35 0.65 7.16
C ILE A 58 0.02 0.76 7.84
N ALA A 59 1.12 0.81 7.09
CA ALA A 59 2.46 1.05 7.65
C ALA A 59 2.56 2.39 8.38
N ALA A 60 1.93 3.45 7.86
CA ALA A 60 1.84 4.72 8.56
C ALA A 60 1.01 4.60 9.86
N ALA A 61 -0.09 3.85 9.84
CA ALA A 61 -0.92 3.59 11.02
C ALA A 61 -0.19 2.77 12.11
N THR A 62 0.79 1.93 11.74
CA THR A 62 1.69 1.24 12.70
C THR A 62 2.76 2.15 13.31
N GLY A 63 2.89 3.38 12.80
CA GLY A 63 3.92 4.34 13.21
C GLY A 63 5.19 4.27 12.37
N ASN A 64 5.17 3.52 11.26
CA ASN A 64 6.30 3.35 10.34
C ASN A 64 5.98 3.87 8.92
N PRO A 65 5.62 5.17 8.75
CA PRO A 65 5.36 5.74 7.43
C PRO A 65 6.62 5.73 6.56
N ALA A 66 6.43 5.76 5.24
CA ALA A 66 7.53 5.93 4.31
C ALA A 66 8.16 7.33 4.47
N HIS A 67 9.42 7.48 4.07
CA HIS A 67 10.12 8.76 4.19
C HIS A 67 9.51 9.88 3.31
N ASP A 68 8.89 9.47 2.22
CA ASP A 68 8.24 10.26 1.18
C ASP A 68 6.70 10.20 1.31
N PHE A 69 6.18 9.73 2.45
CA PHE A 69 4.74 9.64 2.67
C PHE A 69 4.07 11.01 2.46
N PRO A 70 3.03 11.12 1.62
CA PRO A 70 2.43 12.41 1.26
C PRO A 70 1.88 13.17 2.48
N GLY A 71 2.22 14.44 2.60
CA GLY A 71 1.79 15.29 3.72
C GLY A 71 0.27 15.43 3.84
N ASP A 72 -0.42 15.61 2.72
CA ASP A 72 -1.89 15.76 2.68
C ASP A 72 -2.60 14.47 3.12
N LEU A 73 -2.07 13.31 2.73
CA LEU A 73 -2.58 12.01 3.16
C LEU A 73 -2.33 11.78 4.65
N LEU A 74 -1.18 12.20 5.17
CA LEU A 74 -0.87 12.14 6.60
C LEU A 74 -1.81 13.06 7.42
N GLU A 75 -2.10 14.26 6.94
CA GLU A 75 -3.07 15.16 7.56
C GLU A 75 -4.48 14.57 7.57
N TRP A 76 -4.89 13.95 6.45
CA TRP A 76 -6.15 13.23 6.36
C TRP A 76 -6.21 12.08 7.38
N MET A 77 -5.16 11.27 7.50
CA MET A 77 -5.08 10.19 8.50
C MET A 77 -5.22 10.72 9.93
N HIS A 78 -4.52 11.80 10.29
CA HIS A 78 -4.64 12.39 11.62
C HIS A 78 -6.05 12.92 11.93
N THR A 79 -6.78 13.36 10.91
CA THR A 79 -8.12 13.92 11.06
C THR A 79 -9.20 12.83 11.10
N HIS A 80 -9.09 11.82 10.24
CA HIS A 80 -10.14 10.83 10.02
C HIS A 80 -9.86 9.45 10.64
N ILE A 81 -8.60 9.16 10.93
CA ILE A 81 -8.13 7.91 11.55
C ILE A 81 -7.20 8.24 12.74
N PRO A 82 -7.67 9.03 13.72
CA PRO A 82 -6.81 9.45 14.82
C PRO A 82 -6.35 8.25 15.65
N GLN A 83 -5.11 8.30 16.13
CA GLN A 83 -4.52 7.22 16.93
C GLN A 83 -5.41 6.86 18.13
N GLY A 84 -5.73 5.56 18.26
CA GLY A 84 -6.61 5.03 19.30
C GLY A 84 -8.11 5.09 19.00
N SER A 85 -8.51 5.53 17.81
CA SER A 85 -9.89 5.40 17.33
C SER A 85 -10.22 3.97 16.90
N ALA A 86 -11.50 3.69 16.65
CA ALA A 86 -11.93 2.40 16.13
C ALA A 86 -11.40 2.15 14.70
N GLU A 87 -11.36 3.19 13.88
CA GLU A 87 -10.80 3.17 12.52
C GLU A 87 -9.31 2.85 12.55
N HIS A 88 -8.56 3.46 13.48
CA HIS A 88 -7.13 3.15 13.68
C HIS A 88 -6.94 1.69 14.10
N ALA A 89 -7.73 1.19 15.05
CA ALA A 89 -7.67 -0.21 15.46
C ALA A 89 -7.99 -1.17 14.30
N ASN A 90 -9.00 -0.86 13.47
CA ASN A 90 -9.35 -1.67 12.31
C ASN A 90 -8.20 -1.75 11.30
N LEU A 91 -7.45 -0.66 11.06
CA LEU A 91 -6.26 -0.72 10.20
C LEU A 91 -5.16 -1.63 10.78
N LEU A 92 -4.96 -1.58 12.09
CA LEU A 92 -3.97 -2.44 12.75
C LEU A 92 -4.32 -3.94 12.68
N GLU A 93 -5.62 -4.27 12.59
CA GLU A 93 -6.09 -5.64 12.35
C GLU A 93 -5.84 -6.10 10.91
N MET A 94 -5.67 -5.19 9.95
CA MET A 94 -5.42 -5.50 8.54
C MET A 94 -3.93 -5.72 8.20
N ARG A 95 -3.01 -5.64 9.18
CA ARG A 95 -1.55 -5.74 8.92
C ARG A 95 -1.15 -7.03 8.22
N GLU A 96 -1.60 -8.17 8.72
CA GLU A 96 -1.33 -9.48 8.10
C GLU A 96 -1.94 -9.56 6.69
N LYS A 97 -3.18 -9.07 6.54
CA LYS A 97 -3.86 -9.00 5.24
C LYS A 97 -3.07 -8.17 4.22
N ALA A 98 -2.53 -7.03 4.65
CA ALA A 98 -1.70 -6.18 3.79
C ALA A 98 -0.37 -6.86 3.42
N ALA A 99 0.24 -7.56 4.37
CA ALA A 99 1.46 -8.33 4.10
C ALA A 99 1.21 -9.47 3.10
N ASP A 100 0.09 -10.18 3.21
CA ASP A 100 -0.34 -11.22 2.27
C ASP A 100 -0.62 -10.64 0.88
N ALA A 101 -1.29 -9.49 0.79
CA ALA A 101 -1.53 -8.80 -0.48
C ALA A 101 -0.21 -8.41 -1.16
N ILE A 102 0.77 -7.88 -0.42
CA ILE A 102 2.10 -7.57 -0.96
C ILE A 102 2.76 -8.85 -1.50
N ASP A 103 2.70 -9.97 -0.76
CA ASP A 103 3.29 -11.24 -1.19
C ASP A 103 2.69 -11.74 -2.52
N ASN A 104 1.36 -11.65 -2.66
CA ASN A 104 0.67 -11.96 -3.92
C ASN A 104 1.17 -11.06 -5.06
N ILE A 105 1.23 -9.75 -4.84
CA ILE A 105 1.66 -8.76 -5.85
C ILE A 105 3.09 -9.05 -6.31
N VAL A 106 4.03 -9.26 -5.40
CA VAL A 106 5.44 -9.51 -5.77
C VAL A 106 5.67 -10.92 -6.30
N THR A 107 4.73 -11.84 -6.10
CA THR A 107 4.83 -13.24 -6.57
C THR A 107 4.22 -13.43 -7.95
N ASN A 108 3.01 -12.93 -8.19
CA ASN A 108 2.25 -13.19 -9.41
C ASN A 108 1.22 -12.08 -9.67
N SER A 109 1.64 -11.02 -10.36
CA SER A 109 0.74 -9.92 -10.77
C SER A 109 1.20 -9.30 -12.08
N GLU A 110 0.27 -8.65 -12.79
CA GLU A 110 0.62 -7.86 -13.98
C GLU A 110 1.57 -6.71 -13.63
N LEU A 111 1.47 -6.15 -12.41
CA LEU A 111 2.39 -5.11 -11.95
C LEU A 111 3.82 -5.64 -11.82
N ARG A 112 3.99 -6.85 -11.29
CA ARG A 112 5.30 -7.51 -11.24
C ARG A 112 5.86 -7.71 -12.64
N GLU A 113 5.08 -8.27 -13.56
CA GLU A 113 5.50 -8.49 -14.95
C GLU A 113 5.93 -7.18 -15.63
N LEU A 114 5.19 -6.09 -15.39
CA LEU A 114 5.54 -4.75 -15.88
C LEU A 114 6.94 -4.31 -15.41
N TRP A 115 7.27 -4.55 -14.14
CA TRP A 115 8.56 -4.16 -13.57
C TRP A 115 9.70 -5.10 -13.95
N GLU A 116 9.45 -6.40 -14.13
CA GLU A 116 10.46 -7.41 -14.48
C GLU A 116 11.23 -7.08 -15.75
N ASP A 117 10.58 -6.43 -16.72
CA ASP A 117 11.20 -6.02 -17.99
C ASP A 117 12.02 -4.72 -17.89
N THR A 118 12.10 -4.11 -16.70
CA THR A 118 12.79 -2.84 -16.48
C THR A 118 14.13 -3.02 -15.75
N ASN A 119 15.03 -2.05 -15.89
CA ASN A 119 16.27 -2.01 -15.10
C ASN A 119 16.04 -1.67 -13.61
N SER A 120 14.81 -1.32 -13.24
CA SER A 120 14.42 -0.91 -11.88
C SER A 120 13.66 -2.02 -11.13
N PHE A 121 13.53 -3.22 -11.70
CA PHE A 121 12.83 -4.35 -11.06
C PHE A 121 13.29 -4.62 -9.62
N SER A 122 14.62 -4.69 -9.42
CA SER A 122 15.20 -4.96 -8.10
C SER A 122 14.86 -3.86 -7.10
N GLU A 123 14.81 -2.61 -7.54
CA GLU A 123 14.52 -1.46 -6.68
C GLU A 123 13.05 -1.43 -6.27
N TRP A 124 12.15 -1.71 -7.22
CA TRP A 124 10.73 -1.90 -6.98
C TRP A 124 10.48 -3.05 -6.00
N PHE A 125 11.07 -4.22 -6.26
CA PHE A 125 10.90 -5.41 -5.40
C PHE A 125 11.39 -5.15 -3.97
N ASP A 126 12.57 -4.54 -3.82
CA ASP A 126 13.13 -4.18 -2.51
C ASP A 126 12.23 -3.18 -1.76
N ALA A 127 11.57 -2.25 -2.47
CA ALA A 127 10.61 -1.32 -1.86
C ALA A 127 9.41 -2.07 -1.27
N GLN A 128 8.88 -3.07 -1.97
CA GLN A 128 7.72 -3.83 -1.49
C GLN A 128 8.07 -4.73 -0.29
N VAL A 129 9.26 -5.34 -0.31
CA VAL A 129 9.78 -6.07 0.86
C VAL A 129 9.99 -5.12 2.06
N ALA A 130 10.51 -3.91 1.82
CA ALA A 130 10.68 -2.92 2.88
C ALA A 130 9.34 -2.42 3.43
N LEU A 131 8.33 -2.26 2.58
CA LEU A 131 6.96 -1.95 2.99
C LEU A 131 6.37 -3.06 3.86
N GLN A 132 6.42 -4.32 3.41
CA GLN A 132 5.93 -5.47 4.18
C GLN A 132 6.58 -5.54 5.57
N LYS A 133 7.88 -5.27 5.65
CA LYS A 133 8.61 -5.21 6.92
C LYS A 133 8.11 -4.10 7.86
N ARG A 134 7.83 -2.89 7.34
CA ARG A 134 7.29 -1.78 8.14
C ARG A 134 5.89 -2.05 8.70
N ILE A 135 5.10 -2.89 8.01
CA ILE A 135 3.76 -3.30 8.44
C ILE A 135 3.83 -4.29 9.61
N LEU A 136 4.77 -5.23 9.58
CA LEU A 136 4.85 -6.34 10.53
C LEU A 136 5.74 -6.08 11.76
N GLU A 137 6.52 -4.99 11.76
CA GLU A 137 7.28 -4.52 12.94
C GLU A 137 6.37 -4.02 14.08
#